data_AF-A0A448XEQ7-F1
#
_entry.id   AF-A0A448XEQ7-F1
#
_cell.length_a   1.000
_cell.length_b   1.000
_cell.length_c   1.000
_cell.angle_alpha   90.00
_cell.angle_beta   90.00
_cell.angle_gamma   90.00
#
_symmetry.space_group_name_H-M   'P 1'
#
loop_
_entity.id
_entity.type
_entity.pdbx_description
1 polymer ?
#
loop_
_entity_poly.entity_id
_entity_poly.type
_entity_poly.pdbx_seq_one_letter_code
_entity_poly.pdbx_strand_id
1 'polypeptide(L)'
;MLRAEMLNPLSVYGAKIEDHMKEGSIVPVAITCSLLRQAMEKGYAEVGCSNYLIDGFPRNEDNLYGWDKEMHNIVNLRRVFFIDCPDKVSHLP
;
A
#
# COMPACT_ATOMS: atom_id res chain seq x y z
N MET A 1 -1.97 -0.13 -6.82
CA MET A 1 -3.11 -0.24 -5.89
C MET A 1 -3.98 1.03 -5.90
N LEU A 2 -3.51 2.18 -5.39
CA LEU A 2 -4.32 3.41 -5.32
C LEU A 2 -4.96 3.84 -6.66
N ARG A 3 -4.19 3.83 -7.75
CA ARG A 3 -4.73 4.09 -9.10
C ARG A 3 -5.77 3.07 -9.56
N ALA A 4 -5.63 1.80 -9.18
CA ALA A 4 -6.62 0.78 -9.53
C ALA A 4 -7.91 1.00 -8.74
N GLU A 5 -7.79 1.42 -7.48
CA GLU A 5 -8.92 1.75 -6.62
C GLU A 5 -9.70 2.98 -7.15
N MET A 6 -9.00 3.99 -7.68
CA MET A 6 -9.64 5.15 -8.35
C MET A 6 -10.47 4.74 -9.57
N LEU A 7 -10.07 3.69 -10.28
CA LEU A 7 -10.77 3.20 -11.47
C LEU A 7 -11.94 2.27 -11.13
N ASN A 8 -12.11 1.88 -9.87
CA ASN A 8 -13.19 1.02 -9.43
C ASN A 8 -14.45 1.87 -9.14
N PRO A 9 -15.52 1.78 -9.96
CA PRO A 9 -16.72 2.59 -9.78
C PRO A 9 -17.52 2.22 -8.52
N LEU A 10 -17.23 1.06 -7.92
CA LEU A 10 -17.82 0.61 -6.66
C LEU A 10 -16.95 0.98 -5.44
N SER A 11 -15.82 1.65 -5.64
CA SER A 11 -14.93 2.02 -4.54
C SER A 11 -15.54 3.12 -3.69
N VAL A 12 -15.57 2.88 -2.38
CA VAL A 12 -15.88 3.91 -1.37
C VAL A 12 -14.71 4.87 -1.13
N TYR A 13 -13.52 4.55 -1.63
CA TYR A 13 -12.29 5.34 -1.45
C TYR A 13 -11.84 6.05 -2.73
N GLY A 14 -12.30 5.63 -3.90
CA GLY A 14 -11.81 6.10 -5.20
C GLY A 14 -11.74 7.62 -5.33
N ALA A 15 -12.83 8.33 -5.02
CA ALA A 15 -12.89 9.79 -5.07
C ALA A 15 -11.90 10.45 -4.07
N LYS A 16 -11.84 9.96 -2.83
CA LYS A 16 -10.92 10.49 -1.81
C LYS A 16 -9.45 10.31 -2.20
N ILE A 17 -9.12 9.16 -2.79
CA ILE A 17 -7.76 8.87 -3.26
C ILE A 17 -7.41 9.80 -4.42
N GLU A 18 -8.34 10.00 -5.36
CA GLU A 18 -8.15 10.90 -6.49
C GLU A 18 -7.86 12.33 -6.04
N ASP A 19 -8.62 12.85 -5.07
CA ASP A 19 -8.41 14.21 -4.52
C ASP A 19 -7.01 14.37 -3.93
N HIS A 20 -6.60 13.45 -3.04
CA HIS A 20 -5.26 13.48 -2.45
C HIS A 20 -4.15 13.41 -3.51
N MET A 21 -4.32 12.57 -4.54
CA MET A 21 -3.33 12.44 -5.61
C MET A 21 -3.23 13.71 -6.48
N LYS A 22 -4.34 14.39 -6.76
CA LYS A 22 -4.36 15.66 -7.50
C LYS A 22 -3.73 16.80 -6.72
N GLU A 23 -3.99 16.86 -5.42
CA GLU A 23 -3.45 17.87 -4.50
C GLU A 23 -1.97 17.66 -4.16
N GLY A 24 -1.40 16.49 -4.50
CA GLY A 24 -0.07 16.08 -4.07
C GLY A 24 0.02 15.84 -2.56
N SER A 25 -1.11 15.65 -1.89
CA SER A 25 -1.18 15.35 -0.47
C SER A 25 -1.10 13.84 -0.23
N ILE A 26 -0.72 13.44 0.99
CA ILE A 26 -0.55 12.03 1.35
C ILE A 26 -1.92 11.40 1.56
N VAL A 27 -2.19 10.30 0.84
CA VAL A 27 -3.39 9.47 1.09
C VAL A 27 -3.32 8.91 2.52
N PRO A 28 -4.40 9.02 3.33
CA PRO A 28 -4.43 8.50 4.68
C PRO A 28 -3.96 7.04 4.77
N VAL A 29 -3.03 6.77 5.68
CA VAL A 29 -2.43 5.44 5.86
C VAL A 29 -3.47 4.34 6.11
N ALA A 30 -4.56 4.65 6.83
CA ALA A 30 -5.64 3.72 7.10
C ALA A 30 -6.35 3.23 5.82
N ILE A 31 -6.49 4.11 4.81
CA ILE A 31 -7.05 3.70 3.50
C ILE A 31 -6.09 2.73 2.83
N THR A 32 -4.79 3.04 2.82
CA THR A 32 -3.77 2.18 2.22
C THR A 32 -3.72 0.81 2.91
N CYS A 33 -3.75 0.75 4.24
CA CYS A 33 -3.77 -0.51 5.00
C CYS A 33 -5.04 -1.32 4.74
N SER A 34 -6.22 -0.67 4.68
CA SER A 34 -7.48 -1.34 4.36
C SER A 34 -7.46 -1.97 2.97
N LEU A 35 -6.94 -1.27 1.97
CA LEU A 35 -6.82 -1.80 0.61
C LEU A 35 -5.83 -2.97 0.51
N LEU A 36 -4.68 -2.88 1.19
CA LEU A 36 -3.72 -3.99 1.26
C LEU A 36 -4.35 -5.22 1.89
N ARG A 37 -5.06 -5.05 3.01
CA ARG A 37 -5.76 -6.13 3.70
C ARG A 37 -6.81 -6.80 2.80
N GLN A 38 -7.67 -6.01 2.15
CA GLN A 38 -8.69 -6.55 1.23
C GLN A 38 -8.06 -7.35 0.09
N ALA A 39 -6.96 -6.86 -0.49
CA ALA A 39 -6.24 -7.58 -1.53
C ALA A 39 -5.65 -8.91 -1.03
N MET A 40 -5.12 -8.94 0.20
CA MET A 40 -4.61 -10.16 0.83
C MET A 40 -5.74 -11.16 1.14
N GLU A 41 -6.83 -10.71 1.76
CA GLU A 41 -7.98 -11.56 2.07
C GLU A 41 -8.58 -12.18 0.80
N LYS A 42 -8.71 -11.38 -0.27
CA LYS A 42 -9.15 -11.86 -1.59
C LYS A 42 -8.19 -12.91 -2.17
N GLY A 43 -6.88 -12.63 -2.18
CA GLY A 43 -5.89 -13.57 -2.71
C GLY A 43 -5.82 -14.88 -1.93
N TYR A 44 -6.04 -14.83 -0.62
CA TYR A 44 -6.17 -16.03 0.20
C TYR A 44 -7.44 -16.81 -0.15
N ALA A 45 -8.59 -16.13 -0.28
CA ALA A 45 -9.87 -16.78 -0.60
C ALA A 45 -9.88 -17.42 -2.00
N GLU A 46 -9.27 -16.78 -3.00
CA GLU A 46 -9.31 -17.24 -4.39
C GLU A 46 -8.29 -18.35 -4.69
N VAL A 47 -7.07 -18.25 -4.14
CA VAL A 47 -5.96 -19.15 -4.51
C VAL A 47 -5.12 -19.64 -3.33
N GLY A 48 -5.53 -19.38 -2.08
CA GLY A 48 -4.80 -19.80 -0.88
C GLY A 48 -3.45 -19.08 -0.70
N CYS A 49 -3.25 -17.92 -1.34
CA CYS A 49 -2.00 -17.18 -1.20
C CYS A 49 -1.86 -16.63 0.23
N SER A 50 -0.72 -16.88 0.87
CA SER A 50 -0.46 -16.50 2.26
C SER A 50 0.80 -15.65 2.44
N ASN A 51 1.55 -15.41 1.36
CA ASN A 51 2.77 -14.59 1.38
C ASN A 51 2.68 -13.50 0.31
N TYR A 52 3.03 -12.28 0.69
CA TYR A 52 2.92 -11.11 -0.17
C TYR A 52 4.20 -10.29 -0.12
N LEU A 53 4.59 -9.74 -1.26
CA LEU A 53 5.59 -8.67 -1.35
C LEU A 53 4.84 -7.35 -1.49
N ILE A 54 5.03 -6.45 -0.51
CA ILE A 54 4.47 -5.10 -0.55
C ILE A 54 5.59 -4.19 -1.01
N ASP A 55 5.42 -3.60 -2.19
CA ASP A 55 6.41 -2.68 -2.77
C ASP A 55 6.04 -1.22 -2.46
N GLY A 56 7.06 -0.45 -2.08
CA GLY A 56 6.95 0.99 -1.85
C GLY A 56 6.03 1.39 -0.70
N PHE A 57 5.83 0.53 0.30
CA PHE A 57 5.10 0.86 1.53
C PHE A 57 5.67 0.05 2.72
N PRO A 58 5.83 0.63 3.92
CA PRO A 58 5.60 2.04 4.29
C PRO A 58 6.66 3.00 3.71
N ARG A 59 6.29 4.27 3.48
CA ARG A 59 7.20 5.30 2.88
C ARG A 59 7.77 6.31 3.87
N ASN A 60 7.16 6.45 5.03
CA ASN A 60 7.53 7.41 6.07
C ASN A 60 7.07 6.89 7.44
N GLU A 61 7.41 7.63 8.50
CA GLU A 61 7.10 7.25 9.88
C GLU A 61 5.59 7.17 10.15
N ASP A 62 4.80 8.10 9.64
CA ASP A 62 3.34 8.07 9.78
C ASP A 62 2.72 6.81 9.13
N ASN A 63 3.28 6.38 8.00
CA ASN A 63 2.88 5.14 7.34
C ASN A 63 3.25 3.92 8.18
N LEU A 64 4.44 3.90 8.79
CA LEU A 64 4.88 2.82 9.65
C LEU A 64 4.01 2.72 10.91
N TYR A 65 3.73 3.84 11.57
CA TYR A 65 2.86 3.87 12.74
C TYR A 65 1.43 3.40 12.42
N GLY A 66 0.87 3.89 11.30
CA GLY A 66 -0.44 3.44 10.85
C GLY A 66 -0.47 1.96 10.47
N TRP A 67 0.60 1.46 9.84
CA TRP A 67 0.75 0.04 9.56
C TRP A 67 0.78 -0.78 10.84
N ASP A 68 1.62 -0.40 11.81
CA ASP A 68 1.71 -1.11 13.07
C ASP A 68 0.35 -1.12 13.76
N LYS A 69 -0.34 0.02 13.86
CA LYS A 69 -1.68 0.06 14.47
C LYS A 69 -2.68 -0.87 13.79
N GLU A 70 -2.75 -0.85 12.46
CA GLU A 70 -3.82 -1.54 11.71
C GLU A 70 -3.49 -3.00 11.36
N MET A 71 -2.21 -3.36 11.22
CA MET A 71 -1.78 -4.62 10.61
C MET A 71 -0.96 -5.54 11.52
N HIS A 72 -0.39 -5.06 12.65
CA HIS A 72 0.54 -5.86 13.48
C HIS A 72 -0.02 -7.22 13.93
N ASN A 73 -1.32 -7.31 14.23
CA ASN A 73 -1.98 -8.55 14.68
C ASN A 73 -2.59 -9.36 13.53
N ILE A 74 -2.53 -8.85 12.31
CA ILE A 74 -3.15 -9.47 11.12
C ILE A 74 -2.08 -10.19 10.30
N VAL A 75 -0.87 -9.61 10.22
CA VAL A 75 0.20 -10.09 9.36
C VAL A 75 1.44 -10.44 10.16
N ASN A 76 2.20 -11.42 9.66
CA ASN A 76 3.54 -11.70 10.17
C ASN A 76 4.57 -11.07 9.21
N LEU A 77 5.12 -9.90 9.59
CA LEU A 77 6.16 -9.23 8.81
C LEU A 77 7.45 -10.05 8.84
N ARG A 78 7.82 -10.63 7.70
CA ARG A 78 8.97 -11.54 7.59
C ARG A 78 10.30 -10.78 7.45
N ARG A 79 10.39 -9.90 6.45
CA ARG A 79 11.62 -9.19 6.06
C ARG A 79 11.27 -7.88 5.36
N VAL A 80 12.17 -6.91 5.47
CA VAL A 80 12.20 -5.70 4.64
C VAL A 80 13.38 -5.83 3.68
N PHE A 81 13.13 -5.64 2.39
CA PHE A 81 14.18 -5.58 1.37
C PHE A 81 14.44 -4.11 1.05
N PHE A 82 15.60 -3.61 1.48
CA PHE A 82 16.07 -2.28 1.10
C PHE A 82 17.09 -2.44 -0.03
N ILE A 83 16.73 -1.95 -1.21
CA ILE A 83 17.58 -1.98 -2.39
C ILE A 83 18.14 -0.58 -2.57
N ASP A 84 19.43 -0.42 -2.29
CA ASP A 84 20.14 0.85 -2.45
C ASP A 84 20.67 1.00 -3.89
N CYS A 85 20.49 2.18 -4.48
CA CYS A 85 20.85 2.49 -5.85
C CYS A 85 21.27 3.96 -5.97
N PRO A 86 22.42 4.29 -6.58
CA PRO A 86 22.82 5.67 -6.79
C PRO A 86 21.81 6.47 -7.63
N ASP A 87 21.56 7.74 -7.27
CA ASP A 87 20.60 8.62 -7.97
C ASP A 87 20.84 8.71 -9.48
N LYS A 88 22.11 8.67 -9.90
CA LYS A 88 22.49 8.70 -11.33
C LYS A 88 21.98 7.49 -12.13
N VAL A 89 21.68 6.38 -11.45
CA VAL A 89 21.18 5.14 -12.05
C VAL A 89 19.66 5.04 -11.87
N SER A 90 19.12 5.48 -10.74
CA SER A 90 17.67 5.43 -10.48
C SER A 90 16.84 6.39 -11.35
N HIS A 91 17.47 7.44 -11.89
CA HIS A 91 16.86 8.45 -12.75
C HIS A 91 17.32 8.39 -14.21
N LEU A 92 17.71 7.22 -14.71
CA LEU A 92 17.95 7.05 -16.14
C LEU A 92 16.67 7.43 -16.92
N PRO A 93 16.77 8.27 -17.96
CA PRO A 93 15.62 8.73 -18.74
C PRO A 93 14.90 7.59 -19.49
#